data_AF-A0A2K3K740-F1
#
_entry.id   AF-A0A2K3K740-F1
#
_cell.length_a   1.000
_cell.length_b   1.000
_cell.length_c   1.000
_cell.angle_alpha   90.00
_cell.angle_beta   90.00
_cell.angle_gamma   90.00
#
_symmetry.space_group_name_H-M   'P 1'
#
loop_
_entity.id
_entity.type
_entity.pdbx_description
1 polymer ?
#
loop_
_entity_poly.entity_id
_entity_poly.type
_entity_poly.pdbx_seq_one_letter_code
_entity_poly.pdbx_strand_id
1 'polypeptide(L)'
;DGIASAIRERPSLTSLSISLKSNGNIIDSLVDLKGLTYLDLSDSCISDELLSSIATEDLPLRRLVLQYCGGYSYAGCWNWFFVVLCYPSVNIYN
;
A
#
# COMPACT_ATOMS: atom_id res chain seq x y z
N ASP A 1 -2.06 -7.97 -14.78
CA ASP A 1 -2.51 -6.68 -15.35
C ASP A 1 -3.96 -6.29 -15.08
N GLY A 2 -4.89 -7.21 -14.81
CA GLY A 2 -6.31 -6.82 -14.61
C GLY A 2 -6.58 -5.83 -13.48
N ILE A 3 -5.90 -5.97 -12.34
CA ILE A 3 -6.11 -5.10 -11.18
C ILE A 3 -5.53 -3.69 -11.40
N ALA A 4 -4.32 -3.61 -11.95
CA ALA A 4 -3.66 -2.35 -12.27
C ALA A 4 -4.49 -1.51 -13.26
N SER A 5 -5.09 -2.17 -14.27
CA SER A 5 -6.02 -1.51 -15.20
C SER A 5 -7.30 -1.05 -14.52
N ALA A 6 -7.91 -1.87 -13.66
CA ALA A 6 -9.13 -1.51 -12.93
C ALA A 6 -8.94 -0.29 -12.01
N ILE A 7 -7.74 -0.14 -11.43
CA ILE A 7 -7.37 1.03 -10.65
C ILE A 7 -7.23 2.28 -11.54
N ARG A 8 -6.56 2.16 -12.68
CA ARG A 8 -6.37 3.27 -13.64
C ARG A 8 -7.69 3.78 -14.22
N GLU A 9 -8.68 2.91 -14.39
CA GLU A 9 -10.02 3.30 -14.82
C GLU A 9 -10.80 4.10 -13.75
N ARG A 10 -10.33 4.13 -12.51
CA ARG A 10 -11.02 4.77 -11.37
C ARG A 10 -10.07 5.65 -10.54
N PRO A 11 -9.59 6.77 -11.09
CA PRO A 11 -8.68 7.68 -10.37
C PRO A 11 -9.31 8.37 -9.15
N SER A 12 -10.65 8.38 -9.05
CA SER A 12 -11.39 8.93 -7.91
C SER A 12 -11.52 7.98 -6.72
N LEU A 13 -10.83 6.83 -6.74
CA LEU A 13 -10.89 5.87 -5.65
C LEU A 13 -10.32 6.48 -4.35
N THR A 14 -11.13 6.43 -3.29
CA THR A 14 -10.72 6.92 -1.96
C THR A 14 -10.36 5.80 -1.00
N SER A 15 -10.84 4.59 -1.27
CA SER A 15 -10.65 3.40 -0.45
C SER A 15 -10.43 2.17 -1.34
N LEU A 16 -9.32 1.46 -1.12
CA LEU A 16 -8.97 0.23 -1.84
C LEU A 16 -8.69 -0.87 -0.82
N SER A 17 -9.30 -2.04 -1.02
CA SER A 17 -8.98 -3.25 -0.27
C SER A 17 -8.65 -4.36 -1.27
N ILE A 18 -7.49 -4.98 -1.10
CA ILE A 18 -6.98 -5.97 -2.03
C ILE A 18 -6.03 -6.95 -1.31
N SER A 19 -6.27 -8.25 -1.50
CA SER A 19 -5.29 -9.28 -1.16
C SER A 19 -4.41 -9.58 -2.37
N LEU A 20 -3.13 -9.26 -2.27
CA LEU A 20 -2.13 -9.50 -3.29
C LEU A 20 -1.36 -10.78 -2.95
N LYS A 21 -1.54 -11.85 -3.73
CA LYS A 21 -0.73 -13.07 -3.58
C LYS A 21 0.69 -12.92 -4.13
N SER A 22 0.93 -11.89 -4.94
CA SER A 22 2.25 -11.50 -5.42
C SER A 22 2.29 -10.00 -5.71
N ASN A 23 3.50 -9.42 -5.66
CA ASN A 23 3.80 -8.02 -5.95
C ASN A 23 3.71 -7.73 -7.45
N GLY A 24 2.56 -8.01 -8.08
CA GLY A 24 2.31 -7.55 -9.44
C GLY A 24 2.55 -6.04 -9.55
N ASN A 25 2.78 -5.53 -10.77
CA ASN A 25 3.16 -4.14 -11.05
C ASN A 25 2.03 -3.12 -10.78
N ILE A 26 1.44 -3.19 -9.58
CA ILE A 26 0.31 -2.41 -9.11
C ILE A 26 0.76 -1.12 -8.44
N ILE A 27 2.05 -1.01 -8.10
CA ILE A 27 2.70 0.20 -7.55
C ILE A 27 2.39 1.38 -8.46
N ASP A 28 2.70 1.27 -9.75
CA ASP A 28 2.48 2.34 -10.73
C ASP A 28 1.02 2.82 -10.74
N SER A 29 0.07 1.89 -10.64
CA SER A 29 -1.36 2.24 -10.61
C SER A 29 -1.80 2.81 -9.25
N LEU A 30 -1.19 2.39 -8.14
CA LEU A 30 -1.47 2.91 -6.80
C LEU A 30 -1.00 4.35 -6.64
N VAL A 31 0.16 4.68 -7.20
CA VAL A 31 0.74 6.04 -7.18
C VAL A 31 -0.12 7.05 -7.94
N ASP A 32 -0.83 6.59 -8.98
CA ASP A 32 -1.77 7.38 -9.75
C ASP A 32 -3.04 7.75 -8.96
N LEU A 33 -3.34 7.05 -7.85
CA LEU A 33 -4.52 7.31 -7.02
C LEU A 33 -4.31 8.45 -6.02
N LYS A 34 -4.30 9.69 -6.54
CA LYS A 34 -4.19 10.92 -5.72
C LYS A 34 -5.36 11.16 -4.74
N GLY A 35 -6.42 10.36 -4.81
CA GLY A 35 -7.55 10.41 -3.87
C GLY A 35 -7.51 9.34 -2.78
N LEU A 36 -6.52 8.43 -2.79
CA LEU A 36 -6.56 7.24 -1.94
C LEU A 36 -6.23 7.59 -0.49
N THR A 37 -7.24 7.45 0.37
CA THR A 37 -7.13 7.73 1.80
C THR A 37 -7.13 6.46 2.66
N TYR A 38 -7.64 5.35 2.13
CA TYR A 38 -7.71 4.06 2.81
C TYR A 38 -7.14 2.97 1.90
N LEU A 39 -6.15 2.23 2.40
CA LEU A 39 -5.58 1.08 1.71
C LEU A 39 -5.54 -0.12 2.65
N ASP A 40 -6.09 -1.24 2.23
CA ASP A 40 -6.10 -2.48 2.99
C ASP A 40 -5.46 -3.58 2.14
N LEU A 41 -4.32 -4.06 2.61
CA LEU A 41 -3.55 -5.12 2.00
C LEU A 41 -3.55 -6.39 2.87
N SER A 42 -4.55 -6.58 3.71
CA SER A 42 -4.61 -7.77 4.58
C SER A 42 -4.53 -9.07 3.78
N ASP A 43 -3.90 -10.09 4.36
CA ASP A 43 -3.66 -11.41 3.73
C ASP A 43 -2.91 -11.29 2.39
N SER A 44 -1.94 -10.37 2.30
CA SER A 44 -1.12 -10.16 1.11
C SER A 44 0.35 -10.56 1.32
N CYS A 45 1.00 -10.99 0.24
CA CYS A 45 2.43 -11.17 0.14
C CYS A 45 3.07 -9.89 -0.45
N ILE A 46 3.58 -9.02 0.40
CA ILE A 46 4.05 -7.65 0.10
C ILE A 46 5.58 -7.63 0.09
N SER A 47 6.21 -7.06 -0.94
CA SER A 47 7.66 -6.84 -0.98
C SER A 47 8.07 -5.55 -0.28
N ASP A 48 9.34 -5.50 0.11
CA ASP A 48 9.99 -4.30 0.63
C ASP A 48 9.90 -3.12 -0.35
N GLU A 49 9.92 -3.40 -1.66
CA GLU A 49 9.78 -2.41 -2.72
C GLU A 49 8.40 -1.75 -2.72
N LEU A 50 7.32 -2.53 -2.62
CA LEU A 50 5.96 -2.01 -2.52
C LEU A 50 5.78 -1.15 -1.26
N LEU A 51 6.31 -1.60 -0.11
CA LEU A 51 6.31 -0.81 1.12
C LEU A 51 7.09 0.50 0.97
N SER A 52 8.27 0.45 0.35
CA SER A 52 9.09 1.62 0.11
C SER A 52 8.38 2.61 -0.82
N SER A 53 7.76 2.14 -1.90
CA SER A 53 7.01 2.99 -2.82
C SER A 53 5.85 3.69 -2.11
N ILE A 54 5.08 2.97 -1.29
CA ILE A 54 3.99 3.59 -0.50
C ILE A 54 4.55 4.62 0.49
N ALA A 55 5.75 4.41 1.03
CA ALA A 55 6.42 5.32 1.95
C ALA A 55 6.96 6.60 1.28
N THR A 56 7.54 6.44 0.08
CA THR A 56 8.17 7.51 -0.68
C THR A 56 7.18 8.31 -1.50
N GLU A 57 6.10 7.68 -1.93
CA GLU A 57 5.06 8.32 -2.70
C GLU A 57 4.12 9.04 -1.74
N ASP A 58 3.96 10.34 -1.95
CA ASP A 58 3.15 11.24 -1.12
C ASP A 58 1.65 11.00 -1.33
N LEU A 59 1.22 9.76 -1.06
CA LEU A 59 -0.15 9.34 -1.12
C LEU A 59 -0.89 9.95 0.08
N PRO A 60 -2.10 10.49 -0.10
CA PRO A 60 -2.88 11.07 0.99
C PRO A 60 -3.54 9.99 1.87
N LEU A 61 -2.81 8.90 2.13
CA LEU A 61 -3.26 7.80 2.97
C LEU A 61 -3.45 8.30 4.39
N ARG A 62 -4.61 8.00 4.95
CA ARG A 62 -4.98 8.21 6.35
C ARG A 62 -5.04 6.89 7.11
N ARG A 63 -5.13 5.78 6.39
CA ARG A 63 -5.30 4.45 6.95
C ARG A 63 -4.69 3.42 6.03
N LEU A 64 -3.79 2.62 6.58
CA LEU A 64 -3.15 1.51 5.90
C LEU A 64 -3.31 0.27 6.77
N VAL A 65 -3.93 -0.79 6.26
CA VAL A 65 -4.16 -2.04 7.00
C VAL A 65 -3.29 -3.13 6.40
N LEU A 66 -2.48 -3.78 7.24
CA LEU A 66 -1.50 -4.80 6.84
C LEU A 66 -1.63 -6.05 7.72
N GLN A 67 -2.84 -6.56 7.90
CA GLN A 67 -3.04 -7.74 8.76
C GLN A 67 -2.64 -9.02 8.03
N TYR A 68 -2.00 -9.94 8.73
CA TYR A 68 -1.60 -11.25 8.19
C TYR A 68 -0.76 -11.17 6.91
N CYS A 69 -0.01 -10.07 6.71
CA CYS A 69 0.85 -9.92 5.55
C CYS A 69 2.14 -10.75 5.69
N GLY A 70 2.64 -11.28 4.58
CA GLY A 70 3.92 -11.99 4.48
C GLY A 70 4.79 -11.44 3.35
N GLY A 71 5.97 -12.02 3.13
CA GLY A 71 6.80 -11.73 1.94
C GLY A 71 7.76 -10.55 2.02
N TYR A 72 7.67 -9.72 3.06
CA TYR A 72 8.62 -8.63 3.32
C TYR A 72 9.76 -9.09 4.25
N SER A 73 10.96 -8.56 4.02
CA SER A 73 12.15 -8.88 4.83
C SER A 73 12.22 -7.99 6.08
N TYR A 74 13.20 -8.24 6.97
CA TYR A 74 13.44 -7.37 8.13
C TYR A 74 13.70 -5.91 7.72
N ALA A 75 14.25 -5.66 6.53
CA ALA A 75 14.40 -4.31 5.98
C ALA A 75 13.05 -3.69 5.61
N GLY A 76 12.13 -4.47 5.04
CA GLY A 76 10.73 -4.07 4.84
C GLY A 76 10.01 -3.74 6.15
N CYS A 77 10.23 -4.54 7.20
CA CYS A 77 9.73 -4.22 8.55
C CYS A 77 10.27 -2.88 9.08
N TRP A 78 11.53 -2.57 8.79
CA TRP A 78 12.18 -1.32 9.24
C TRP A 78 11.66 -0.11 8.46
N ASN A 79 11.51 -0.23 7.14
CA ASN A 79 10.86 0.79 6.30
C ASN A 79 9.41 1.03 6.76
N TRP A 80 8.69 -0.04 7.13
CA TRP A 80 7.36 0.05 7.70
C TRP A 80 7.33 0.83 9.03
N PHE A 81 8.28 0.57 9.93
CA PHE A 81 8.41 1.35 11.17
C PHE A 81 8.67 2.84 10.89
N PHE A 82 9.45 3.12 9.84
CA PHE A 82 9.74 4.49 9.42
C PHE A 82 8.50 5.21 8.86
N VAL A 83 7.63 4.51 8.11
CA VAL A 83 6.35 5.07 7.64
C VAL A 83 5.47 5.50 8.81
N VAL A 84 5.36 4.67 9.85
CA VAL A 84 4.58 5.00 11.05
C VAL A 84 5.12 6.22 11.79
N LEU A 85 6.45 6.37 11.84
CA LEU A 85 7.11 7.49 12.50
C LEU A 85 7.07 8.78 11.68
N CYS A 86 7.16 8.71 10.36
CA CYS A 86 7.16 9.86 9.46
C CYS A 86 5.76 10.34 9.07
N TYR A 87 4.76 9.46 9.05
CA TYR A 87 3.37 9.78 8.72
C TYR A 87 2.42 9.45 9.88
N PRO A 88 2.46 10.22 10.99
CA PRO A 88 1.62 9.97 12.18
C PRO A 88 0.11 10.08 11.92
N SER A 89 -0.29 10.57 10.74
CA SER A 89 -1.67 10.62 10.26
C SER A 89 -2.20 9.29 9.73
N VAL A 90 -1.32 8.31 9.46
CA VAL A 90 -1.70 6.99 8.95
C VAL A 90 -1.97 6.06 10.13
N ASN A 91 -3.25 5.79 10.40
CA ASN A 91 -3.61 4.78 11.40
C ASN A 91 -3.40 3.39 10.82
N ILE A 92 -2.42 2.65 11.37
CA ILE A 92 -2.14 1.27 10.96
C ILE A 92 -2.81 0.29 11.92
N TYR A 93 -3.57 -0.65 11.36
CA TYR A 93 -4.19 -1.75 12.07
C TYR A 93 -3.45 -3.02 11.65
N ASN A 94 -2.79 -3.66 12.62
CA ASN A 94 -2.08 -4.94 12.48
C ASN A 94 -2.92 -6.06 13.08
#